data_AF-A0A7C5VYA0-F1
#
_entry.id   AF-A0A7C5VYA0-F1
#
_cell.length_a   1.000
_cell.length_b   1.000
_cell.length_c   1.000
_cell.angle_alpha   90.00
_cell.angle_beta   90.00
_cell.angle_gamma   90.00
#
_symmetry.space_group_name_H-M   'P 1'
#
loop_
_entity.id
_entity.type
_entity.pdbx_description
1 polymer ?
#
loop_
_entity_poly.entity_id
_entity_poly.type
_entity_poly.pdbx_seq_one_letter_code
_entity_poly.pdbx_strand_id
1 'polypeptide(L)' 'MKFDFHIHGLWIIGSVLLFLGSLIAGNFEHGVLGSNDLSEALAILISLALFLVAGMCWISSAVNAKEETK' A
#
# COMPACT_ATOMS: atom_id res chain seq x y z
N MET A 1 -8.71 -27.28 4.01
CA MET A 1 -8.55 -25.83 4.17
C MET A 1 -9.41 -25.16 3.11
N LYS A 2 -10.43 -24.37 3.46
CA LYS A 2 -11.00 -23.43 2.49
C LYS A 2 -9.97 -22.32 2.31
N PHE A 3 -9.67 -21.95 1.06
CA PHE A 3 -8.79 -20.82 0.78
C PHE A 3 -9.67 -19.59 0.72
N ASP A 4 -9.78 -18.81 1.82
CA ASP A 4 -10.69 -17.68 1.78
C ASP A 4 -10.14 -16.54 0.93
N PHE A 5 -10.84 -16.29 -0.17
CA PHE A 5 -10.40 -15.40 -1.22
C PHE A 5 -10.51 -13.93 -0.82
N HIS A 6 -11.36 -13.57 0.16
CA HIS A 6 -11.42 -12.22 0.69
C HIS A 6 -10.24 -11.96 1.63
N ILE A 7 -10.01 -12.83 2.61
CA ILE A 7 -8.90 -12.67 3.56
C ILE A 7 -7.56 -12.61 2.82
N HIS A 8 -7.26 -13.62 2.01
CA HIS A 8 -6.00 -13.68 1.28
C HIS A 8 -5.91 -12.64 0.14
N GLY A 9 -7.03 -12.34 -0.52
CA GLY A 9 -7.10 -11.32 -1.56
C GLY A 9 -6.73 -9.92 -1.04
N LEU A 10 -7.33 -9.48 0.07
CA LEU A 10 -6.96 -8.21 0.71
C LEU A 10 -5.49 -8.19 1.17
N TRP A 11 -4.95 -9.32 1.63
CA TRP A 11 -3.56 -9.40 2.08
C TRP A 11 -2.55 -9.26 0.92
N ILE A 12 -2.88 -9.82 -0.24
CA ILE A 12 -2.12 -9.66 -1.49
C ILE A 12 -2.23 -8.23 -2.02
N ILE A 13 -3.45 -7.67 -2.06
CA ILE A 13 -3.69 -6.28 -2.50
C ILE A 13 -2.92 -5.29 -1.62
N GLY A 14 -2.95 -5.44 -0.29
CA GLY A 14 -2.17 -4.61 0.63
C GLY A 14 -0.66 -4.70 0.35
N SER A 15 -0.14 -5.91 0.11
CA SER A 15 1.26 -6.14 -0.26
C SER A 15 1.65 -5.45 -1.57
N VAL A 16 0.79 -5.49 -2.59
CA VAL A 16 1.02 -4.82 -3.89
C VAL A 16 0.99 -3.30 -3.74
N LEU A 17 0.05 -2.75 -2.98
CA LEU A 17 -0.03 -1.31 -2.73
C LEU A 17 1.19 -0.79 -1.95
N LEU A 18 1.65 -1.53 -0.94
CA LEU A 18 2.88 -1.17 -0.23
C LEU A 18 4.11 -1.28 -1.13
N PHE A 19 4.22 -2.30 -1.97
CA PHE A 19 5.31 -2.42 -2.94
C PHE A 19 5.35 -1.22 -3.92
N LEU A 20 4.19 -0.80 -4.44
CA LEU A 20 4.09 0.37 -5.31
C LEU A 20 4.44 1.68 -4.57
N GLY A 21 3.98 1.87 -3.33
CA GLY A 21 4.35 3.01 -2.50
C GLY A 21 5.86 3.06 -2.21
N SER A 22 6.48 1.91 -1.93
CA SER A 22 7.93 1.79 -1.71
C SER A 22 8.73 2.03 -2.99
N LEU A 23 8.23 1.62 -4.16
CA LEU A 23 8.86 1.95 -5.44
C LEU A 23 8.84 3.46 -5.71
N ILE A 24 7.70 4.12 -5.52
CA ILE A 24 7.58 5.57 -5.77
C ILE A 24 8.47 6.35 -4.79
N ALA A 25 8.38 6.07 -3.49
CA ALA A 25 9.21 6.74 -2.48
C ALA A 25 10.71 6.41 -2.60
N GLY A 26 11.07 5.21 -3.08
CA GLY A 26 12.45 4.72 -3.14
C GLY A 26 13.22 5.06 -4.43
N ASN A 27 12.52 5.43 -5.51
CA ASN A 27 13.15 5.78 -6.80
C ASN A 27 13.01 7.27 -7.16
N PHE A 28 12.50 8.10 -6.27
CA PHE A 28 12.39 9.54 -6.50
C PHE A 28 13.70 10.25 -6.11
N GLU A 29 14.55 10.51 -7.11
CA GLU A 29 15.82 11.21 -6.89
C GLU A 29 15.61 12.73 -6.77
N HIS A 30 15.84 13.25 -5.56
CA HIS A 30 15.73 14.67 -5.23
C HIS A 30 16.73 15.51 -6.05
N GLY A 31 16.25 16.53 -6.76
CA GLY A 31 17.10 17.51 -7.45
C GLY A 31 17.67 17.11 -8.83
N VAL A 32 17.20 16.02 -9.44
CA VAL A 32 17.56 15.66 -10.82
C VAL A 32 16.95 16.66 -11.82
N LEU A 33 17.65 16.91 -12.94
CA LEU A 33 17.19 17.84 -13.99
C LEU A 33 15.77 17.48 -14.49
N GLY A 34 14.82 18.38 -14.22
CA GLY A 34 13.41 18.20 -14.58
C GLY A 34 12.48 17.85 -13.41
N SER A 35 13.01 17.54 -12.21
CA SER A 35 12.18 17.58 -11.01
C SER A 35 11.76 19.03 -10.70
N ASN A 36 10.64 19.15 -10.01
CA ASN A 36 10.04 20.37 -9.52
C ASN A 36 9.44 20.03 -8.15
N ASP A 37 9.67 20.86 -7.14
CA ASP A 37 9.26 20.69 -5.74
C ASP A 37 7.80 20.21 -5.58
N LEU A 38 6.90 20.63 -6.48
CA LEU A 38 5.50 20.22 -6.50
C LEU A 38 5.33 18.74 -6.87
N SER A 39 6.10 18.24 -7.85
CA SER A 39 6.13 16.82 -8.26
C SER A 39 6.75 15.94 -7.17
N GLU A 40 7.86 16.42 -6.60
CA GLU A 40 8.58 15.87 -5.45
C GLU A 40 7.62 15.65 -4.26
N ALA A 41 6.86 16.69 -3.88
CA ALA A 41 5.83 16.62 -2.83
C ALA A 41 4.64 15.72 -3.20
N LEU A 42 4.21 15.70 -4.47
CA LEU A 42 3.09 14.86 -4.92
C LEU A 42 3.43 13.37 -4.85
N ALA A 43 4.66 12.99 -5.22
CA ALA A 43 5.14 11.61 -5.16
C ALA A 43 5.18 11.09 -3.71
N ILE A 44 5.62 11.92 -2.76
CA ILE A 44 5.60 11.61 -1.33
C ILE A 44 4.16 11.43 -0.82
N LEU A 45 3.24 12.33 -1.20
CA LEU A 45 1.82 12.23 -0.84
C LEU A 45 1.14 10.96 -1.40
N ILE A 46 1.42 10.60 -2.66
CA ILE A 46 0.91 9.38 -3.29
C ILE A 46 1.47 8.13 -2.59
N SER A 47 2.76 8.11 -2.26
CA SER A 47 3.40 7.01 -1.54
C SER A 47 2.80 6.82 -0.14
N LEU A 48 2.59 7.91 0.60
CA LEU A 48 1.93 7.91 1.91
C LEU A 48 0.49 7.39 1.82
N ALA A 49 -0.28 7.83 0.81
CA ALA A 49 -1.64 7.33 0.59
C ALA A 49 -1.65 5.82 0.29
N LEU A 50 -0.73 5.32 -0.53
CA LEU A 50 -0.59 3.89 -0.83
C LEU A 50 -0.26 3.07 0.42
N PHE A 51 0.64 3.54 1.30
CA PHE A 51 0.95 2.88 2.58
C PHE A 51 -0.26 2.85 3.53
N LEU A 52 -1.03 3.94 3.60
CA LEU A 52 -2.25 3.98 4.42
C LEU A 52 -3.33 3.02 3.92
N VAL A 53 -3.55 2.94 2.60
CA VAL A 53 -4.50 1.97 2.02
C VAL A 53 -4.02 0.53 2.19
N ALA A 54 -2.72 0.25 2.02
CA ALA A 54 -2.15 -1.07 2.31
C ALA A 54 -2.40 -1.50 3.77
N GLY A 55 -2.17 -0.60 4.72
CA GLY A 55 -2.50 -0.82 6.14
C GLY A 55 -3.97 -1.11 6.38
N MET A 56 -4.88 -0.36 5.74
CA MET A 56 -6.33 -0.61 5.83
C MET A 56 -6.73 -1.98 5.26
N CYS A 57 -6.14 -2.41 4.14
CA CYS A 57 -6.38 -3.74 3.58
C CYS A 57 -5.98 -4.86 4.55
N TRP A 58 -4.81 -4.74 5.19
CA TRP A 58 -4.37 -5.73 6.19
C TRP A 58 -5.20 -5.72 7.47
N ILE A 59 -5.62 -4.55 7.96
CA ILE A 59 -6.52 -4.44 9.12
C ILE A 59 -7.88 -5.08 8.80
N SER A 60 -8.47 -4.80 7.64
CA SER A 60 -9.76 -5.38 7.23
C SER A 60 -9.67 -6.90 7.06
N SER A 61 -8.61 -7.41 6.45
CA SER A 61 -8.33 -8.85 6.34
C SER A 61 -8.22 -9.51 7.73
N ALA A 62 -7.49 -8.89 8.67
CA ALA A 62 -7.31 -9.39 10.03
C ALA A 62 -8.60 -9.32 10.89
N VAL A 63 -9.50 -8.37 10.63
CA VAL A 63 -10.82 -8.33 11.27
C VAL A 63 -11.70 -9.45 10.73
N ASN A 64 -11.80 -9.60 9.41
CA ASN A 64 -12.61 -10.66 8.78
C ASN A 64 -12.17 -12.06 9.23
N ALA A 65 -10.86 -12.32 9.28
CA ALA A 65 -10.29 -13.57 9.79
C ALA A 65 -10.68 -13.88 11.25
N LYS A 66 -10.87 -12.84 12.09
CA LYS A 66 -11.34 -13.01 13.48
C LYS A 66 -12.85 -13.24 13.59
N GLU A 67 -13.63 -12.85 12.59
CA GLU A 67 -15.07 -13.13 12.54
C GLU A 67 -15.34 -14.53 12.00
N GLU A 68 -14.55 -15.02 11.04
CA GLU A 68 -14.58 -16.43 10.58
C GLU A 68 -14.10 -17.46 11.62
N THR A 69 -13.42 -17.02 12.68
CA THR A 69 -12.89 -17.87 13.77
C THR A 69 -13.81 -17.89 15.01
N LYS A 70 -15.03 -17.34 14.92
CA LYS A 70 -16.02 -17.28 16.01
C LYS A 70 -17.17 -18.28 15.84
#